data_AF-A0ABD4TAU0-F1
#
_entry.id   AF-A0ABD4TAU0-F1
#
_cell.length_a   1.000
_cell.length_b   1.000
_cell.length_c   1.000
_cell.angle_alpha   90.00
_cell.angle_beta   90.00
_cell.angle_gamma   90.00
#
_symmetry.space_group_name_H-M   'P 1'
#
loop_
_entity.id
_entity.type
_entity.pdbx_description
1 polymer ?
#
loop_
_entity_poly.entity_id
_entity_poly.type
_entity_poly.pdbx_seq_one_letter_code
_entity_poly.pdbx_strand_id
1 'polypeptide(L)'
;MTEPVELFGAGTRGAGDGGPVREEKNPVFAAGLSLLFPGLGQVCNGETGKGILVLFGVLAGLLVMLIPGVAVWIFGIYDAWATARRMNAGIVPFREVRLAAVVLFMVVWTVGAFALLTLAALATFAAFTVAL
;
A
#
# COMPACT_ATOMS: atom_id res chain seq x y z
N MET A 1 -8.19 -59.45 -11.91
CA MET A 1 -8.40 -58.07 -12.40
C MET A 1 -9.10 -57.29 -11.31
N THR A 2 -8.34 -56.55 -10.51
CA THR A 2 -8.72 -55.26 -9.89
C THR A 2 -7.46 -54.74 -9.17
N GLU A 3 -7.01 -53.57 -9.63
CA GLU A 3 -5.79 -52.86 -9.24
C GLU A 3 -5.72 -52.56 -7.73
N PRO A 4 -4.54 -52.52 -7.09
CA PRO A 4 -4.38 -51.77 -5.85
C PRO A 4 -4.50 -50.28 -6.16
N VAL A 5 -5.59 -49.69 -5.67
CA VAL A 5 -5.87 -48.24 -5.69
C VAL A 5 -4.65 -47.48 -5.18
N GLU A 6 -4.09 -46.65 -6.04
CA GLU A 6 -3.07 -45.66 -5.69
C GLU A 6 -3.58 -44.84 -4.51
N LEU A 7 -2.94 -45.04 -3.36
CA LEU A 7 -3.18 -44.30 -2.14
C LEU A 7 -2.81 -42.85 -2.42
N PHE A 8 -3.84 -42.08 -2.80
CA PHE A 8 -4.01 -40.64 -2.59
C PHE A 8 -2.70 -39.97 -2.21
N GLY A 9 -2.00 -39.47 -3.23
CA GLY A 9 -0.80 -38.67 -3.10
C GLY A 9 -1.02 -37.60 -2.05
N ALA A 10 -0.54 -37.88 -0.84
CA ALA A 10 -0.31 -36.90 0.18
C ALA A 10 0.60 -35.88 -0.47
N GLY A 11 0.02 -34.73 -0.83
CA GLY A 11 0.76 -33.60 -1.34
C GLY A 11 1.90 -33.34 -0.39
N THR A 12 3.09 -33.73 -0.80
CA THR A 12 4.36 -33.41 -0.18
C THR A 12 4.46 -31.90 -0.25
N ARG A 13 3.93 -31.23 0.78
CA ARG A 13 4.28 -29.85 1.11
C ARG A 13 5.80 -29.86 1.19
N GLY A 14 6.41 -29.21 0.20
CA GLY A 14 7.83 -29.28 -0.11
C GLY A 14 8.70 -29.26 1.14
N ALA A 15 9.28 -30.41 1.45
CA ALA A 15 10.57 -30.46 2.08
C ALA A 15 11.59 -29.99 1.02
N GLY A 16 12.25 -28.86 1.27
CA GLY A 16 13.39 -28.44 0.46
C GLY A 16 13.58 -26.93 0.27
N ASP A 17 13.81 -26.19 1.35
CA ASP A 17 14.83 -25.13 1.39
C ASP A 17 15.02 -24.72 2.86
N GLY A 18 16.26 -24.64 3.34
CA GLY A 18 16.59 -24.10 4.66
C GLY A 18 16.41 -22.58 4.74
N GLY A 19 15.49 -22.03 3.95
CA GLY A 19 15.16 -20.62 3.95
C GLY A 19 14.42 -20.22 5.23
N PRO A 20 14.61 -18.98 5.73
CA PRO A 20 13.86 -18.50 6.87
C PRO A 20 12.36 -18.62 6.59
N VAL A 21 11.59 -19.17 7.53
CA VAL A 21 10.12 -19.21 7.48
C VAL A 21 9.63 -17.78 7.25
N ARG A 22 9.16 -17.47 6.04
CA ARG A 22 8.69 -16.13 5.68
C ARG A 22 7.24 -16.01 6.10
N GLU A 23 6.92 -15.04 6.96
CA GLU A 23 5.53 -14.74 7.29
C GLU A 23 4.79 -14.27 6.03
N GLU A 24 3.64 -14.88 5.76
CA GLU A 24 2.75 -14.45 4.69
C GLU A 24 2.26 -13.01 4.93
N LYS A 25 2.26 -12.18 3.89
CA LYS A 25 1.70 -10.83 3.94
C LYS A 25 0.18 -10.91 3.94
N ASN A 26 -0.50 -10.02 4.67
CA ASN A 26 -1.95 -9.86 4.55
C ASN A 26 -2.27 -8.77 3.49
N PRO A 27 -2.79 -9.11 2.30
CA PRO A 27 -3.03 -8.14 1.23
C PRO A 27 -4.13 -7.13 1.56
N VAL A 28 -5.14 -7.54 2.32
CA VAL A 28 -6.25 -6.67 2.74
C VAL A 28 -5.73 -5.64 3.73
N PHE A 29 -4.85 -6.06 4.65
CA PHE A 29 -4.20 -5.16 5.59
C PHE A 29 -3.30 -4.13 4.85
N ALA A 30 -2.51 -4.57 3.86
CA ALA A 30 -1.70 -3.67 3.04
C ALA A 30 -2.56 -2.64 2.27
N ALA A 31 -3.68 -3.09 1.70
CA ALA A 31 -4.64 -2.22 1.02
C ALA A 31 -5.26 -1.20 1.99
N GLY A 32 -5.70 -1.66 3.16
CA GLY A 32 -6.29 -0.83 4.21
C GLY A 32 -5.32 0.22 4.74
N LEU A 33 -4.04 -0.12 4.89
CA LEU A 33 -3.01 0.86 5.25
C LEU A 33 -2.83 1.92 4.15
N SER A 34 -2.81 1.54 2.87
CA SER A 34 -2.77 2.52 1.76
C SER A 34 -4.05 3.34 1.63
N LEU A 35 -5.19 2.81 2.06
CA LEU A 35 -6.44 3.56 2.13
C LEU A 35 -6.37 4.65 3.22
N LEU A 36 -5.78 4.38 4.38
CA LEU A 36 -5.68 5.36 5.46
C LEU A 36 -4.49 6.33 5.30
N PHE A 37 -3.37 5.82 4.76
CA PHE A 37 -2.12 6.52 4.54
C PHE A 37 -1.63 6.23 3.12
N PRO A 38 -1.87 7.12 2.13
CA PRO A 38 -1.60 6.84 0.72
C PRO A 38 -0.15 6.44 0.47
N GLY A 39 0.08 5.19 0.04
CA GLY A 39 1.41 4.64 -0.22
C GLY A 39 2.02 3.82 0.93
N LEU A 40 1.37 3.75 2.10
CA LEU A 40 1.90 3.03 3.27
C LEU A 40 1.92 1.51 3.06
N GLY A 41 0.93 0.96 2.37
CA GLY A 41 0.90 -0.46 2.00
C GLY A 41 2.12 -0.88 1.18
N GLN A 42 2.60 -0.02 0.27
CA GLN A 42 3.85 -0.23 -0.47
C GLN A 42 5.06 -0.25 0.48
N VAL A 43 5.11 0.64 1.48
CA VAL A 43 6.20 0.65 2.49
C VAL A 43 6.17 -0.62 3.34
N CYS A 44 4.99 -1.13 3.72
CA CYS A 44 4.83 -2.40 4.44
C CYS A 44 5.16 -3.64 3.60
N ASN A 45 5.06 -3.52 2.27
CA ASN A 45 5.58 -4.50 1.31
C ASN A 45 7.11 -4.36 1.10
N GLY A 46 7.75 -3.33 1.66
CA GLY A 46 9.19 -3.05 1.49
C GLY A 46 9.53 -2.36 0.16
N GLU A 47 8.53 -1.80 -0.53
CA GLU A 47 8.69 -0.98 -1.73
C GLU A 47 8.59 0.52 -1.40
N THR A 48 9.45 1.01 -0.50
CA THR A 48 9.41 2.39 0.01
C THR A 48 9.42 3.45 -1.09
N GLY A 49 10.20 3.25 -2.16
CA GLY A 49 10.25 4.18 -3.29
C GLY A 49 8.89 4.34 -4.00
N LYS A 50 8.13 3.25 -4.17
CA LYS A 50 6.77 3.32 -4.72
C LYS A 50 5.83 4.03 -3.74
N GLY A 51 5.93 3.71 -2.45
CA GLY A 51 5.15 4.39 -1.42
C GLY A 51 5.33 5.91 -1.45
N ILE A 52 6.58 6.37 -1.56
CA ILE A 52 6.92 7.79 -1.69
C ILE A 52 6.27 8.41 -2.93
N LEU A 53 6.35 7.75 -4.09
CA LEU A 53 5.71 8.24 -5.33
C LEU A 53 4.19 8.35 -5.18
N VAL A 54 3.55 7.36 -4.55
CA VAL A 54 2.10 7.41 -4.28
C VAL A 54 1.75 8.56 -3.33
N LEU A 55 2.49 8.73 -2.23
CA LEU A 55 2.24 9.82 -1.27
C LEU A 55 2.32 11.20 -1.93
N PHE A 56 3.42 11.48 -2.63
CA PHE A 56 3.60 12.75 -3.31
C PHE A 56 2.59 12.93 -4.44
N GLY A 57 2.29 11.87 -5.20
CA GLY A 57 1.29 11.90 -6.25
C GLY A 57 -0.11 12.23 -5.72
N VAL A 58 -0.49 11.67 -4.56
CA VAL A 58 -1.78 11.99 -3.91
C VAL A 58 -1.77 13.41 -3.35
N LEU A 59 -0.73 13.83 -2.62
CA LEU A 59 -0.67 15.19 -2.05
C LEU A 59 -0.66 16.27 -3.15
N ALA A 60 0.19 16.11 -4.17
CA ALA A 60 0.25 17.04 -5.28
C ALA A 60 -1.03 17.00 -6.13
N GLY A 61 -1.56 15.81 -6.37
CA GLY A 61 -2.83 15.63 -7.07
C GLY A 61 -3.96 16.35 -6.35
N LEU A 62 -4.22 16.04 -5.08
CA LEU A 62 -5.29 16.67 -4.29
C LEU A 62 -5.13 18.19 -4.17
N LEU A 63 -3.90 18.70 -4.15
CA LEU A 63 -3.62 20.14 -4.09
C LEU A 63 -3.97 20.86 -5.40
N VAL A 64 -3.66 20.26 -6.56
CA VAL A 64 -3.86 20.88 -7.88
C VAL A 64 -5.24 20.56 -8.46
N MET A 65 -5.64 19.29 -8.43
CA MET A 65 -6.93 18.80 -8.92
C MET A 65 -7.38 17.53 -8.17
N LEU A 66 -8.58 17.57 -7.60
CA LEU A 66 -9.15 16.48 -6.82
C LEU A 66 -9.13 15.12 -7.57
N ILE A 67 -9.55 15.09 -8.84
CA ILE A 67 -9.73 13.85 -9.60
C ILE A 67 -8.41 13.08 -9.82
N PRO A 68 -7.34 13.69 -10.36
CA PRO A 68 -6.03 13.04 -10.46
C PRO A 68 -5.50 12.54 -9.10
N GLY A 69 -5.65 13.32 -8.03
CA GLY A 69 -5.21 12.91 -6.69
C GLY A 69 -5.92 11.65 -6.19
N VAL A 70 -7.24 11.61 -6.32
CA VAL A 70 -8.05 10.44 -5.97
C VAL A 70 -7.72 9.23 -6.85
N ALA A 71 -7.47 9.43 -8.15
CA ALA A 71 -7.10 8.35 -9.06
C ALA A 71 -5.77 7.69 -8.66
N VAL A 72 -4.74 8.50 -8.34
CA VAL A 72 -3.44 7.99 -7.84
C VAL A 72 -3.63 7.27 -6.51
N TRP A 73 -4.51 7.77 -5.65
CA TRP A 73 -4.78 7.13 -4.35
C TRP A 73 -5.40 5.74 -4.52
N ILE A 74 -6.45 5.62 -5.34
CA ILE A 74 -7.09 4.33 -5.64
C ILE A 74 -6.10 3.37 -6.29
N PHE A 75 -5.29 3.85 -7.23
CA PHE A 75 -4.22 3.06 -7.83
C PHE A 75 -3.24 2.54 -6.76
N GLY A 76 -2.81 3.40 -5.82
CA GLY A 76 -1.93 3.04 -4.72
C GLY A 76 -2.51 1.96 -3.80
N ILE A 77 -3.83 1.96 -3.56
CA ILE A 77 -4.51 0.91 -2.79
C ILE A 77 -4.43 -0.43 -3.52
N TYR A 78 -4.78 -0.44 -4.82
CA TYR A 78 -4.74 -1.64 -5.65
C TYR A 78 -3.30 -2.20 -5.77
N ASP A 79 -2.31 -1.35 -6.00
CA ASP A 79 -0.91 -1.73 -6.15
C ASP A 79 -0.36 -2.38 -4.86
N ALA A 80 -0.70 -1.85 -3.69
CA ALA A 80 -0.30 -2.44 -2.40
C ALA A 80 -0.90 -3.84 -2.21
N TRP A 81 -2.19 -4.00 -2.52
CA TRP A 81 -2.88 -5.30 -2.47
C TRP A 81 -2.29 -6.32 -3.44
N ALA A 82 -2.11 -5.92 -4.70
CA ALA A 82 -1.62 -6.79 -5.77
C ALA A 82 -0.19 -7.24 -5.47
N THR A 83 0.65 -6.34 -4.96
CA THR A 83 2.04 -6.64 -4.59
C THR A 83 2.10 -7.63 -3.43
N ALA A 84 1.31 -7.44 -2.37
CA ALA A 84 1.27 -8.39 -1.26
C ALA A 84 0.84 -9.80 -1.72
N ARG A 85 -0.15 -9.91 -2.62
CA ARG A 85 -0.54 -11.20 -3.21
C ARG A 85 0.58 -11.84 -4.03
N ARG A 86 1.30 -11.04 -4.83
CA ARG A 86 2.43 -11.53 -5.63
C ARG A 86 3.61 -11.97 -4.76
N MET A 87 3.83 -11.35 -3.61
CA MET A 87 4.84 -11.79 -2.63
C MET A 87 4.47 -13.14 -2.01
N ASN A 88 3.22 -13.32 -1.59
CA ASN A 88 2.75 -14.61 -1.06
C ASN A 88 2.80 -15.73 -2.12
N ALA A 89 2.58 -15.40 -3.39
CA ALA A 89 2.70 -16.33 -4.50
C ALA A 89 4.16 -16.64 -4.90
N GLY A 90 5.16 -16.05 -4.24
CA GLY A 90 6.58 -16.23 -4.57
C GLY A 90 7.04 -15.55 -5.86
N ILE A 91 6.19 -14.74 -6.50
CA ILE A 91 6.50 -14.03 -7.77
C ILE A 91 7.42 -12.83 -7.50
N VAL A 92 7.23 -12.16 -6.36
CA VAL A 92 8.01 -10.99 -5.95
C VAL A 92 8.75 -11.31 -4.65
N PRO A 93 10.06 -10.99 -4.54
CA PRO A 93 10.81 -11.28 -3.34
C PRO A 93 10.35 -10.42 -2.16
N PHE A 94 10.40 -10.98 -0.96
CA PHE A 94 10.16 -10.26 0.28
C PHE A 94 11.29 -9.26 0.52
N ARG A 95 10.92 -8.03 0.88
CA ARG A 95 11.87 -6.96 1.23
C ARG A 95 11.70 -6.58 2.70
N GLU A 96 12.80 -6.18 3.32
CA GLU A 96 12.81 -5.77 4.72
C GLU A 96 12.01 -4.47 4.93
N VAL A 97 11.17 -4.47 5.96
CA VAL A 97 10.39 -3.28 6.34
C VAL A 97 11.21 -2.45 7.31
N ARG A 98 11.39 -1.17 6.99
CA ARG A 98 12.02 -0.20 7.88
C ARG A 98 10.95 0.49 8.72
N LEU A 99 10.85 0.18 10.01
CA LEU A 99 9.87 0.79 10.92
C LEU A 99 9.97 2.32 10.95
N ALA A 100 11.19 2.86 10.92
CA ALA A 100 11.40 4.31 10.82
C ALA A 100 10.75 4.92 9.58
N ALA A 101 10.77 4.21 8.43
CA ALA A 101 10.10 4.67 7.22
C ALA A 101 8.58 4.66 7.39
N VAL A 102 8.00 3.63 8.02
CA VAL A 102 6.56 3.54 8.32
C VAL A 102 6.12 4.74 9.19
N VAL A 103 6.82 4.97 10.31
CA VAL A 103 6.50 6.07 11.23
C VAL A 103 6.64 7.43 10.55
N LEU A 104 7.75 7.66 9.84
CA LEU A 104 7.98 8.90 9.12
C LEU A 104 6.87 9.16 8.09
N PHE A 105 6.45 8.12 7.38
CA PHE A 105 5.40 8.21 6.37
C PHE A 105 4.06 8.61 6.97
N MET A 106 3.68 8.01 8.10
CA MET A 106 2.46 8.38 8.83
C MET A 106 2.51 9.84 9.27
N VAL A 107 3.64 10.30 9.83
CA VAL A 107 3.82 11.69 10.24
C VAL A 107 3.72 12.66 9.06
N VAL A 108 4.45 12.39 7.96
CA VAL A 108 4.44 13.24 6.77
C VAL A 108 3.05 13.32 6.16
N TRP A 109 2.33 12.20 6.06
CA TRP A 109 0.94 12.19 5.58
C TRP A 109 0.04 13.02 6.48
N THR A 110 0.08 12.83 7.79
CA THR A 110 -0.78 13.58 8.72
C THR A 110 -0.50 15.07 8.64
N VAL A 111 0.77 15.49 8.65
CA VAL A 111 1.14 16.91 8.50
C VAL A 111 0.70 17.46 7.15
N GLY A 112 0.92 16.72 6.06
CA GLY A 112 0.52 17.11 4.71
C GLY A 112 -1.00 17.26 4.56
N ALA A 113 -1.77 16.32 5.12
CA ALA A 113 -3.23 16.36 5.13
C ALA A 113 -3.75 17.57 5.91
N PHE A 114 -3.21 17.85 7.10
CA PHE A 114 -3.57 19.05 7.86
C PHE A 114 -3.25 20.33 7.09
N ALA A 115 -2.05 20.44 6.49
CA ALA A 115 -1.68 21.60 5.69
C ALA A 115 -2.64 21.79 4.50
N LEU A 116 -3.00 20.72 3.79
CA LEU A 116 -3.92 20.76 2.66
C LEU A 116 -5.33 21.20 3.08
N LEU A 117 -5.83 20.71 4.22
CA LEU A 117 -7.11 21.12 4.78
C LEU A 117 -7.11 22.60 5.20
N THR A 118 -6.03 23.08 5.83
CA THR A 118 -5.88 24.49 6.19
C THR A 118 -5.86 25.37 4.95
N LEU A 119 -5.11 24.99 3.90
CA LEU A 119 -5.07 25.74 2.64
C LEU A 119 -6.44 25.77 1.95
N ALA A 120 -7.15 24.63 1.92
CA ALA A 120 -8.50 24.56 1.37
C ALA A 120 -9.46 25.49 2.12
N ALA A 121 -9.42 25.48 3.46
CA ALA A 121 -10.25 26.36 4.29
C ALA A 121 -9.96 27.85 4.03
N LEU A 122 -8.68 28.23 3.93
CA LEU A 122 -8.28 29.60 3.60
C LEU A 122 -8.76 30.01 2.19
N ALA A 123 -8.64 29.12 1.21
CA ALA A 123 -9.11 29.36 -0.16
C ALA A 123 -10.63 29.55 -0.21
N THR A 124 -11.39 28.71 0.51
CA THR A 124 -12.85 28.86 0.61
C THR A 124 -13.24 30.17 1.30
N PHE A 125 -12.56 30.54 2.38
CA PHE A 125 -12.80 31.81 3.07
C PHE A 125 -12.53 33.01 2.15
N ALA A 126 -11.39 33.02 1.46
CA ALA A 126 -11.04 34.08 0.51
C ALA A 126 -12.07 34.19 -0.62
N ALA A 127 -12.49 33.06 -1.20
CA ALA A 127 -13.52 33.04 -2.24
C ALA A 127 -14.86 33.61 -1.74
N PHE A 128 -15.25 33.33 -0.50
CA PHE A 128 -16.46 33.89 0.11
C PHE A 128 -16.37 35.40 0.31
N THR A 129 -15.21 35.91 0.77
CA THR A 129 -15.02 37.37 0.96
C THR A 129 -15.01 38.16 -0.34
N VAL A 130 -14.56 37.57 -1.45
CA VAL A 130 -14.54 38.22 -2.78
C VAL A 130 -15.94 38.21 -3.43
N ALA A 131 -16.82 37.30 -3.01
CA ALA A 131 -18.15 37.13 -3.58
C ALA A 131 -19.25 38.01 -2.92
N LEU A 132 -18.92 38.73 -1.84
CA LEU A 132 -19.80 39.67 -1.12
C LEU A 132 -19.53 41.11 -1.55
#